data_AF-A0A4S4LYL9-F1
#
_entry.id   AF-A0A4S4LYL9-F1
#
_cell.length_a   1.000
_cell.length_b   1.000
_cell.length_c   1.000
_cell.angle_alpha   90.00
_cell.angle_beta   90.00
_cell.angle_gamma   90.00
#
_symmetry.space_group_name_H-M   'P 1'
#
loop_
_entity.id
_entity.type
_entity.pdbx_description
1 polymer ?
#
loop_
_entity_poly.entity_id
_entity_poly.type
_entity_poly.pdbx_seq_one_letter_code
_entity_poly.pdbx_strand_id
1 'polypeptide(L)'
;MKFEWVTAPPAQSILRALEGLVAAGMVGEDGKLTVSGEKLFSSKDYQCGEEILTIVCMTTVQDVFIIPDGAAGAMAELERRKFTAEEGDHLTLLNVTEVEADCML
;
A
#
# COMPACT_ATOMS: atom_id res chain seq x y z
N MET A 1 -21.59 6.20 22.33
CA MET A 1 -20.59 7.12 21.76
C MET A 1 -21.12 7.56 20.40
N LYS A 2 -21.51 8.83 20.23
CA LYS A 2 -22.03 9.35 18.96
C LYS A 2 -20.90 10.16 18.35
N PHE A 3 -20.37 9.70 17.22
CA PHE A 3 -19.33 10.45 16.52
C PHE A 3 -19.98 11.72 15.91
N GLU A 4 -19.38 12.88 16.16
CA GLU A 4 -19.88 14.15 15.62
C GLU A 4 -19.37 14.33 14.19
N TRP A 5 -20.14 13.82 13.24
CA TRP A 5 -19.88 14.02 11.82
C TRP A 5 -20.39 15.40 11.38
N VAL A 6 -19.60 16.12 10.58
CA VAL A 6 -20.07 17.31 9.85
C VAL A 6 -21.20 16.94 8.87
N THR A 7 -21.11 15.76 8.25
CA THR A 7 -22.19 15.10 7.52
C THR A 7 -22.00 13.61 7.71
N ALA A 8 -22.96 12.96 8.36
CA ALA A 8 -22.83 11.54 8.66
C ALA A 8 -22.88 10.72 7.36
N PRO A 9 -21.93 9.81 7.14
CA PRO A 9 -22.03 8.88 6.02
C PRO A 9 -23.21 7.92 6.23
N PRO A 10 -23.70 7.27 5.16
CA PRO A 10 -24.76 6.27 5.27
C PRO A 10 -24.39 5.18 6.27
N ALA A 11 -25.34 4.76 7.11
CA ALA A 11 -25.12 3.73 8.12
C ALA A 11 -24.57 2.42 7.52
N GLN A 12 -24.99 2.08 6.30
CA GLN A 12 -24.49 0.91 5.58
C GLN A 12 -23.00 1.00 5.27
N SER A 13 -22.46 2.19 4.93
CA SER A 13 -21.03 2.35 4.66
C SER A 13 -20.19 2.12 5.92
N ILE A 14 -20.65 2.63 7.06
CA ILE A 14 -20.00 2.40 8.37
C ILE A 14 -20.06 0.91 8.72
N LEU A 15 -21.21 0.26 8.55
CA LEU A 15 -21.38 -1.16 8.81
C LEU A 15 -20.43 -2.01 7.95
N ARG A 16 -20.34 -1.72 6.64
CA ARG A 16 -19.42 -2.42 5.73
C ARG A 16 -17.96 -2.23 6.10
N ALA A 17 -17.57 -1.02 6.50
CA ALA A 17 -16.21 -0.77 6.98
C ALA A 17 -15.91 -1.57 8.26
N LEU A 18 -16.85 -1.63 9.20
CA LEU A 18 -16.70 -2.40 10.44
C LEU A 18 -16.63 -3.92 10.17
N GLU A 19 -17.51 -4.44 9.31
CA GLU A 19 -17.48 -5.84 8.86
C GLU A 19 -16.10 -6.19 8.26
N GLY A 20 -15.54 -5.30 7.44
CA GLY A 20 -14.20 -5.47 6.87
C GLY A 20 -13.10 -5.51 7.93
N LEU A 21 -13.14 -4.63 8.92
CA LEU A 21 -12.16 -4.60 10.01
C LEU A 21 -12.22 -5.83 10.92
N VAL A 22 -13.42 -6.35 11.17
CA VAL A 22 -13.61 -7.60 11.94
C VAL A 22 -13.12 -8.79 11.14
N ALA A 23 -13.43 -8.86 9.83
CA ALA A 23 -12.94 -9.91 8.95
C ALA A 23 -11.40 -9.91 8.82
N ALA A 24 -10.78 -8.73 8.86
CA ALA A 24 -9.33 -8.58 8.87
C ALA A 24 -8.67 -8.88 10.23
N GLY A 25 -9.46 -9.18 11.27
CA GLY A 25 -8.95 -9.46 12.63
C GLY A 25 -8.34 -8.24 13.33
N MET A 26 -8.63 -7.02 12.85
CA MET A 26 -8.14 -5.77 13.42
C MET A 26 -9.02 -5.31 14.60
N VAL A 27 -10.29 -5.73 14.61
CA VAL A 27 -11.25 -5.43 15.68
C VAL A 27 -11.77 -6.74 16.27
N GLY A 28 -11.70 -6.88 17.60
CA GLY A 28 -12.21 -8.03 18.33
C GLY A 28 -13.74 -8.00 18.47
N GLU A 29 -14.31 -9.13 18.89
CA GLU A 29 -15.77 -9.25 19.15
C GLU A 29 -16.25 -8.30 20.26
N ASP A 30 -15.34 -7.83 21.11
CA ASP A 30 -15.60 -6.84 22.15
C ASP A 30 -15.61 -5.39 21.63
N GLY A 31 -15.41 -5.19 20.33
CA GLY A 31 -15.38 -3.89 19.69
C GLY A 31 -14.10 -3.10 19.99
N LYS A 32 -13.05 -3.76 20.50
CA LYS A 32 -11.74 -3.14 20.73
C LYS A 32 -10.76 -3.50 19.62
N LEU A 33 -9.78 -2.63 19.42
CA LEU A 33 -8.70 -2.87 18.49
C LEU A 33 -7.82 -4.01 19.03
N THR A 34 -7.48 -4.97 18.18
CA THR A 34 -6.56 -6.06 18.53
C THR A 34 -5.11 -5.57 18.45
N VAL A 35 -4.18 -6.31 19.06
CA VAL A 35 -2.74 -6.00 19.00
C VAL A 35 -2.21 -5.99 17.56
N SER A 36 -2.81 -6.79 16.67
CA SER A 36 -2.56 -6.79 15.23
C SER A 36 -3.20 -5.62 14.49
N GLY A 37 -4.26 -5.01 15.03
CA GLY A 37 -4.80 -3.75 14.52
C GLY A 37 -3.96 -2.54 14.92
N GLU A 38 -3.33 -2.58 16.09
CA GLU A 38 -2.40 -1.53 16.55
C GLU A 38 -1.05 -1.56 15.82
N LYS A 39 -0.64 -2.73 15.34
CA LYS A 39 0.62 -2.93 14.62
C LYS A 39 0.35 -3.05 13.13
N LEU A 40 1.04 -2.23 12.36
CA LEU A 40 0.96 -2.24 10.91
C LEU A 40 1.58 -3.55 10.41
N PHE A 41 0.72 -4.55 10.17
CA PHE A 41 1.02 -5.83 9.51
C PHE A 41 1.67 -6.92 10.37
N SER A 42 1.34 -8.18 10.05
CA SER A 42 2.05 -9.39 10.51
C SER A 42 3.46 -9.53 9.88
N SER A 43 4.05 -8.44 9.37
CA SER A 43 5.34 -8.49 8.64
C SER A 43 6.48 -9.00 9.52
N LYS A 44 6.36 -8.83 10.84
CA LYS A 44 7.30 -9.40 11.81
C LYS A 44 7.38 -10.93 11.72
N ASP A 45 6.28 -11.59 11.37
CA ASP A 45 6.22 -13.06 11.27
C ASP A 45 6.90 -13.56 9.99
N TYR A 46 6.92 -12.74 8.94
CA TYR A 46 7.51 -13.04 7.63
C TYR A 46 8.90 -12.45 7.41
N GLN A 47 9.41 -11.69 8.38
CA GLN A 47 10.72 -11.02 8.35
C GLN A 47 10.94 -10.04 7.17
N CYS A 48 9.89 -9.67 6.44
CA CYS A 48 9.92 -8.75 5.29
C CYS A 48 9.35 -7.36 5.62
N GLY A 49 9.60 -6.89 6.85
CA GLY A 49 9.02 -5.65 7.35
C GLY A 49 9.51 -4.41 6.62
N GLU A 50 10.76 -4.42 6.14
CA GLU A 50 11.39 -3.30 5.47
C GLU A 50 10.86 -3.16 4.04
N GLU A 51 10.81 -4.26 3.29
CA GLU A 51 10.31 -4.32 1.92
C GLU A 51 8.83 -3.92 1.85
N ILE A 52 8.01 -4.40 2.79
CA ILE A 52 6.59 -4.02 2.87
C ILE A 52 6.45 -2.52 3.17
N LEU A 53 7.27 -1.98 4.05
CA LEU A 53 7.21 -0.55 4.40
C LEU A 53 7.61 0.33 3.21
N THR A 54 8.60 -0.11 2.44
CA THR A 54 9.00 0.53 1.18
C THR A 54 7.87 0.50 0.15
N ILE A 55 7.22 -0.65 -0.06
CA ILE A 55 6.06 -0.75 -0.96
C ILE A 55 4.93 0.18 -0.50
N VAL A 56 4.61 0.19 0.79
CA VAL A 56 3.58 1.08 1.36
C VAL A 56 3.95 2.54 1.08
N CYS A 57 5.20 2.93 1.33
CA CYS A 57 5.69 4.28 1.03
C CYS A 57 5.45 4.63 -0.45
N MET A 58 5.84 3.76 -1.39
CA MET A 58 5.66 4.00 -2.82
C MET A 58 4.20 4.07 -3.24
N THR A 59 3.30 3.31 -2.62
CA THR A 59 1.86 3.39 -2.91
C THR A 59 1.20 4.66 -2.40
N THR A 60 1.82 5.38 -1.44
CA THR A 60 1.31 6.67 -0.96
C THR A 60 1.70 7.83 -1.87
N VAL A 61 2.74 7.67 -2.68
CA VAL A 61 3.21 8.66 -3.65
C VAL A 61 2.41 8.53 -4.95
N GLN A 62 2.26 9.62 -5.71
CA GLN A 62 1.65 9.59 -7.05
C GLN A 62 2.51 8.78 -8.05
N ASP A 63 1.91 8.42 -9.19
CA ASP A 63 2.49 7.59 -10.25
C ASP A 63 4.01 7.78 -10.42
N VAL A 64 4.76 6.73 -10.08
CA VAL A 64 6.23 6.72 -10.12
C VAL A 64 6.73 6.67 -11.57
N PHE A 65 5.96 6.05 -12.47
CA PHE A 65 6.31 5.91 -13.87
C PHE A 65 5.66 7.01 -14.71
N ILE A 66 6.46 8.01 -15.10
CA ILE A 66 6.02 9.07 -15.99
C ILE A 66 6.31 8.65 -17.44
N ILE A 67 5.25 8.40 -18.22
CA ILE A 67 5.37 8.04 -19.64
C ILE A 67 4.94 9.25 -20.49
N PRO A 68 5.88 9.98 -21.11
CA PRO A 68 5.54 11.10 -21.98
C PRO A 68 5.03 10.62 -23.36
N ASP A 69 4.25 11.44 -24.05
CA ASP A 69 3.76 11.10 -25.39
C ASP A 69 4.89 11.11 -26.45
N GLY A 70 4.72 10.29 -27.49
CA GLY A 70 5.61 10.24 -28.65
C GLY A 70 6.84 9.33 -28.49
N ALA A 71 7.94 9.64 -29.17
CA ALA A 71 9.13 8.79 -29.20
C ALA A 71 9.78 8.60 -27.81
N ALA A 72 9.66 9.61 -26.93
CA ALA A 72 10.14 9.54 -25.55
C ALA A 72 9.35 8.52 -24.71
N GLY A 73 8.06 8.33 -24.99
CA GLY A 73 7.21 7.33 -24.31
C GLY A 73 7.66 5.90 -24.59
N ALA A 74 8.05 5.62 -25.84
CA ALA A 74 8.57 4.29 -26.19
C ALA A 74 9.89 3.97 -25.47
N MET A 75 10.73 4.98 -25.22
CA MET A 75 11.97 4.82 -24.45
C MET A 75 11.68 4.64 -22.95
N ALA A 76 10.80 5.46 -22.38
CA ALA A 76 10.39 5.34 -20.98
C ALA A 76 9.74 3.96 -20.68
N GLU A 77 8.93 3.46 -21.61
CA GLU A 77 8.31 2.14 -21.49
C GLU A 77 9.34 1.00 -21.57
N LEU A 78 10.37 1.17 -22.40
CA LEU A 78 11.49 0.22 -22.47
C LEU A 78 12.28 0.19 -21.15
N GLU A 79 12.44 1.33 -20.49
CA GLU A 79 13.09 1.41 -19.18
C GLU A 79 12.21 0.81 -18.08
N ARG A 80 10.91 1.10 -18.08
CA ARG A 80 9.94 0.49 -17.16
C ARG A 80 9.96 -1.04 -17.20
N ARG A 81 10.08 -1.62 -18.40
CA ARG A 81 10.19 -3.08 -18.57
C ARG A 81 11.38 -3.71 -17.86
N LYS A 82 12.47 -2.97 -17.62
CA LYS A 82 13.63 -3.48 -16.89
C LYS A 82 13.33 -3.72 -15.41
N PHE A 83 12.43 -2.90 -14.85
CA PHE A 83 12.04 -2.98 -13.44
C PHE A 83 10.79 -3.83 -13.21
N THR A 84 10.07 -4.18 -14.28
CA THR A 84 8.81 -4.92 -14.22
C THR A 84 9.04 -6.34 -13.71
N ALA A 85 8.43 -6.67 -12.58
CA ALA A 85 8.38 -8.03 -12.05
C ALA A 85 7.13 -8.76 -12.59
N GLU A 86 7.31 -9.99 -13.09
CA GLU A 86 6.18 -10.83 -13.52
C GLU A 86 5.24 -11.20 -12.34
N GLU A 87 5.76 -11.11 -11.12
CA GLU A 87 5.07 -11.44 -9.87
C GLU A 87 4.07 -10.34 -9.45
N GLY A 88 4.23 -9.10 -9.93
CA GLY A 88 3.23 -8.04 -9.77
C GLY A 88 3.78 -6.61 -9.65
N ASP A 89 2.85 -5.65 -9.64
CA ASP A 89 3.15 -4.22 -9.63
C ASP A 89 3.82 -3.75 -8.33
N HIS A 90 3.45 -4.34 -7.18
CA HIS A 90 4.10 -3.99 -5.91
C HIS A 90 5.58 -4.37 -5.87
N LEU A 91 5.94 -5.50 -6.47
CA LEU A 91 7.34 -5.93 -6.57
C LEU A 91 8.11 -5.10 -7.61
N THR A 92 7.43 -4.65 -8.66
CA THR A 92 7.98 -3.66 -9.59
C THR A 92 8.32 -2.34 -8.88
N LEU A 93 7.47 -1.86 -7.96
CA LEU A 93 7.75 -0.67 -7.15
C LEU A 93 8.93 -0.88 -6.19
N LEU A 94 9.03 -2.06 -5.58
CA LEU A 94 10.16 -2.41 -4.71
C LEU A 94 11.50 -2.37 -5.48
N ASN A 95 11.54 -2.97 -6.66
CA ASN A 95 12.73 -3.05 -7.49
C ASN A 95 13.22 -1.65 -7.95
N VAL A 96 12.31 -0.71 -8.18
CA VAL A 96 12.68 0.70 -8.47
C VAL A 96 13.33 1.35 -7.25
N THR A 97 12.76 1.18 -6.06
CA THR A 97 13.30 1.81 -4.85
C THR A 97 14.64 1.25 -4.41
N GLU A 98 14.88 -0.05 -4.59
CA GLU A 98 16.18 -0.66 -4.26
C GLU A 98 17.28 -0.09 -5.16
N VAL A 99 17.01 0.04 -6.46
CA VAL A 99 17.97 0.62 -7.40
C VAL A 99 18.20 2.12 -7.14
N GLU A 100 17.17 2.86 -6.75
CA GLU A 100 17.33 4.29 -6.40
C GLU A 100 18.08 4.48 -5.08
N ALA A 101 17.88 3.60 -4.10
CA ALA A 101 18.61 3.61 -2.83
C ALA A 101 20.11 3.32 -3.04
N ASP A 102 20.48 2.39 -3.91
CA ASP A 102 21.87 2.12 -4.29
C ASP A 102 22.54 3.30 -5.02
N CYS A 103 21.76 4.17 -5.68
CA CYS A 103 22.30 5.34 -6.39
C CYS A 103 22.57 6.54 -5.45
N MET A 104 22.08 6.49 -4.21
CA MET A 104 22.30 7.52 -3.18
C MET A 104 23.47 7.24 -2.22
N LEU A 105 24.19 6.12 -2.41
CA LEU A 105 25.43 5.75 -1.70
C LEU A 105 26.66 5.85 -2.60
#